data_AF-A0A9W4S059-F1
#
_entry.id   AF-A0A9W4S059-F1
#
_cell.length_a   1.000
_cell.length_b   1.000
_cell.length_c   1.000
_cell.angle_alpha   90.00
_cell.angle_beta   90.00
_cell.angle_gamma   90.00
#
_symmetry.space_group_name_H-M   'P 1'
#
loop_
_entity.id
_entity.type
_entity.pdbx_description
1 polymer ?
#
loop_
_entity_poly.entity_id
_entity_poly.type
_entity_poly.pdbx_seq_one_letter_code
_entity_poly.pdbx_strand_id
1 'polypeptide(L)'
;MAGDHDDTYHPKDAIKTAIKSSVALGGAGFFLAAITNALQKQNVGAMSVFTRSGGIIAVMTLGGGAYGFTQTAMANLREKDDAWNSATAGFFAGSILGLTSTDTCPRR
;
A
#
# COMPACT_ATOMS: atom_id res chain seq x y z
N MET A 1 26.72 -18.32 -2.15
CA MET A 1 26.41 -19.39 -3.14
C MET A 1 25.99 -18.70 -4.42
N ALA A 2 26.71 -18.97 -5.50
CA ALA A 2 26.57 -18.39 -6.82
C ALA A 2 25.36 -18.97 -7.60
N GLY A 3 24.91 -18.23 -8.61
CA GLY A 3 23.85 -18.54 -9.57
C GLY A 3 22.94 -17.31 -9.68
N ASP A 4 22.74 -16.66 -10.80
CA ASP A 4 22.98 -17.00 -12.20
C ASP A 4 22.89 -15.68 -13.00
N HIS A 5 23.58 -15.60 -14.13
CA HIS A 5 23.59 -14.44 -15.01
C HIS A 5 22.27 -14.33 -15.78
N ASP A 6 21.41 -13.37 -15.40
CA ASP A 6 20.30 -12.85 -16.21
C ASP A 6 20.04 -11.37 -15.84
N ASP A 7 21.09 -10.54 -15.88
CA ASP A 7 21.01 -9.08 -15.71
C ASP A 7 20.39 -8.37 -16.94
N THR A 8 19.40 -8.98 -17.58
CA THR A 8 18.56 -8.29 -18.56
C THR A 8 17.35 -7.76 -17.82
N TYR A 9 17.39 -6.46 -17.52
CA TYR A 9 16.26 -5.74 -16.96
C TYR A 9 15.03 -5.94 -17.86
N HIS A 10 14.06 -6.73 -17.40
CA HIS A 10 12.79 -6.85 -18.10
C HIS A 10 11.90 -5.69 -17.69
N PRO A 11 11.40 -4.87 -18.65
CA PRO A 11 10.48 -3.79 -18.35
C PRO A 11 9.28 -4.35 -17.58
N LYS A 12 9.17 -3.94 -16.31
CA LYS A 12 8.06 -4.35 -15.44
C LYS A 12 6.96 -3.34 -15.60
N ASP A 13 5.75 -3.84 -15.83
CA ASP A 13 4.59 -2.98 -15.96
C ASP A 13 4.20 -2.42 -14.58
N ALA A 14 4.47 -1.13 -14.38
CA ALA A 14 4.28 -0.45 -13.10
C ALA A 14 2.82 -0.48 -12.63
N ILE A 15 1.88 -0.46 -13.59
CA ILE A 15 0.44 -0.50 -13.29
C ILE A 15 0.06 -1.90 -12.81
N LYS A 16 0.54 -2.94 -13.49
CA LYS A 16 0.24 -4.33 -13.11
C LYS A 16 0.80 -4.68 -11.73
N THR A 17 2.02 -4.24 -11.44
CA THR A 17 2.65 -4.44 -10.12
C THR A 17 1.92 -3.65 -9.05
N ALA A 18 1.58 -2.38 -9.31
CA ALA A 18 0.82 -1.54 -8.40
C ALA A 18 -0.57 -2.11 -8.08
N ILE A 19 -1.30 -2.61 -9.08
CA ILE A 19 -2.61 -3.24 -8.87
C ILE A 19 -2.45 -4.50 -8.02
N LYS A 20 -1.47 -5.35 -8.32
CA LYS A 20 -1.24 -6.59 -7.56
C LYS A 20 -0.90 -6.31 -6.10
N SER A 21 -0.03 -5.34 -5.83
CA SER A 21 0.33 -4.93 -4.47
C SER A 21 -0.85 -4.24 -3.77
N SER A 22 -1.60 -3.39 -4.46
CA SER A 22 -2.80 -2.73 -3.93
C SER A 22 -3.87 -3.73 -3.52
N VAL A 23 -4.15 -4.74 -4.35
CA VAL A 23 -5.18 -5.75 -4.07
C VAL A 23 -4.76 -6.62 -2.88
N ALA A 24 -3.49 -7.04 -2.84
CA ALA A 24 -2.98 -7.84 -1.72
C ALA A 24 -3.06 -7.07 -0.39
N LEU A 25 -2.59 -5.82 -0.37
CA LEU A 25 -2.59 -4.97 0.82
C LEU A 25 -4.00 -4.47 1.17
N GLY A 26 -4.83 -4.18 0.19
CA GLY A 26 -6.23 -3.80 0.37
C GLY A 26 -7.07 -4.93 0.96
N GLY A 27 -6.86 -6.17 0.52
CA GLY A 27 -7.48 -7.35 1.12
C GLY A 27 -7.04 -7.57 2.57
N ALA A 28 -5.74 -7.45 2.86
CA ALA A 28 -5.23 -7.52 4.23
C ALA A 28 -5.77 -6.38 5.12
N GLY A 29 -5.82 -5.16 4.59
CA GLY A 29 -6.39 -3.99 5.26
C GLY A 29 -7.89 -4.15 5.52
N PHE A 30 -8.63 -4.74 4.58
CA PHE A 30 -10.05 -5.09 4.75
C PHE A 30 -10.25 -6.12 5.87
N PHE A 31 -9.41 -7.14 5.94
CA PHE A 31 -9.50 -8.14 7.01
C PHE A 31 -9.19 -7.53 8.39
N LEU A 32 -8.15 -6.69 8.49
CA LEU A 32 -7.84 -5.95 9.71
C LEU A 32 -8.96 -4.98 10.09
N ALA A 33 -9.53 -4.28 9.12
CA ALA A 33 -10.70 -3.42 9.29
C ALA A 33 -11.92 -4.20 9.81
N ALA A 34 -12.15 -5.41 9.31
CA ALA A 34 -13.22 -6.29 9.77
C ALA A 34 -12.99 -6.80 11.20
N ILE A 35 -11.78 -7.22 11.55
CA ILE A 35 -11.43 -7.64 12.92
C ILE A 35 -11.62 -6.48 13.90
N THR A 36 -11.08 -5.31 13.58
CA THR A 36 -11.20 -4.13 14.43
C THR A 36 -12.64 -3.63 14.53
N ASN A 37 -13.46 -3.82 13.48
CA ASN A 37 -14.89 -3.56 13.52
C ASN A 37 -15.63 -4.55 14.44
N ALA A 38 -15.32 -5.84 14.36
CA ALA A 38 -15.92 -6.88 15.18
C ALA A 38 -15.56 -6.77 16.68
N LEU A 39 -14.36 -6.28 16.99
CA LEU A 39 -13.88 -6.09 18.37
C LEU A 39 -14.30 -4.74 19.00
N GLN A 40 -15.01 -3.87 18.26
CA GLN A 40 -15.45 -2.58 18.81
C GLN A 40 -16.59 -2.76 19.83
N LYS A 41 -16.39 -2.22 21.03
CA LYS A 41 -17.30 -2.30 22.18
C LYS A 41 -18.67 -1.63 21.95
N GLN A 42 -18.81 -0.83 20.88
CA GLN A 42 -20.08 -0.31 20.39
C GLN A 42 -20.34 -0.87 19.00
N ASN A 43 -21.42 -1.63 18.84
CA ASN A 43 -21.85 -2.22 17.57
C ASN A 43 -22.35 -1.11 16.63
N VAL A 44 -21.44 -0.37 16.02
CA VAL A 44 -21.73 0.52 14.91
C VAL A 44 -21.98 -0.38 13.71
N GLY A 45 -23.24 -0.51 13.27
CA GLY A 45 -23.68 -1.51 12.27
C GLY A 45 -22.86 -1.52 10.96
N ALA A 46 -23.12 -2.48 10.07
CA ALA A 46 -22.31 -2.83 8.88
C ALA A 46 -21.77 -1.65 8.03
N MET A 47 -22.47 -0.51 8.01
CA MET A 47 -22.01 0.73 7.37
C MET A 47 -20.69 1.29 7.95
N SER A 48 -20.32 0.94 9.18
CA SER A 48 -19.11 1.42 9.86
C SER A 48 -17.82 0.84 9.29
N VAL A 49 -17.87 -0.33 8.63
CA VAL A 49 -16.72 -0.90 7.90
C VAL A 49 -16.32 0.01 6.75
N PHE A 50 -17.30 0.65 6.09
CA PHE A 50 -17.06 1.56 4.97
C PHE A 50 -16.79 3.00 5.41
N THR A 51 -17.48 3.50 6.44
CA THR A 51 -17.36 4.92 6.86
C THR A 51 -16.27 5.17 7.89
N ARG A 52 -15.95 4.19 8.75
CA ARG A 52 -14.96 4.33 9.83
C ARG A 52 -13.71 3.49 9.58
N SER A 53 -13.89 2.24 9.16
CA SER A 53 -12.75 1.38 8.80
C SER A 53 -12.27 1.59 7.35
N GLY A 54 -13.05 2.32 6.54
CA GLY A 54 -12.70 2.68 5.17
C GLY A 54 -11.40 3.48 5.06
N GLY A 55 -11.05 4.28 6.08
CA GLY A 55 -9.77 4.98 6.14
C GLY A 55 -8.57 4.03 6.16
N ILE A 56 -8.62 2.96 6.96
CA ILE A 56 -7.52 1.98 7.06
C ILE A 56 -7.38 1.21 5.74
N ILE A 57 -8.51 0.81 5.14
CA ILE A 57 -8.53 0.12 3.85
C ILE A 57 -7.97 1.01 2.75
N ALA A 58 -8.39 2.28 2.71
CA ALA A 58 -7.90 3.26 1.74
C ALA A 58 -6.39 3.49 1.91
N VAL A 59 -5.90 3.67 3.13
CA VAL A 59 -4.47 3.87 3.41
C VAL A 59 -3.63 2.68 2.99
N MET A 60 -4.06 1.46 3.33
CA MET A 60 -3.30 0.24 3.01
C MET A 60 -3.30 -0.04 1.51
N THR A 61 -4.41 0.23 0.82
CA THR A 61 -4.55 0.08 -0.63
C THR A 61 -3.72 1.14 -1.37
N LEU A 62 -3.86 2.42 -0.99
CA LEU A 62 -3.11 3.53 -1.60
C LEU A 62 -1.61 3.42 -1.33
N GLY A 63 -1.22 3.07 -0.11
CA GLY A 63 0.17 2.82 0.25
C GLY A 63 0.75 1.64 -0.54
N GLY A 64 0.01 0.54 -0.69
CA GLY A 64 0.41 -0.61 -1.48
C GLY A 64 0.54 -0.33 -2.98
N GLY A 65 -0.38 0.45 -3.53
CA GLY A 65 -0.35 0.89 -4.93
C GLY A 65 0.79 1.85 -5.22
N ALA A 66 0.95 2.87 -4.38
CA ALA A 66 2.05 3.82 -4.50
C ALA A 66 3.41 3.15 -4.31
N TYR A 67 3.52 2.18 -3.38
CA TYR A 67 4.75 1.41 -3.19
C TYR A 67 5.10 0.61 -4.46
N GLY A 68 4.16 -0.20 -4.97
CA GLY A 68 4.39 -1.02 -6.16
C GLY A 68 4.63 -0.19 -7.41
N PHE A 69 3.91 0.93 -7.57
CA PHE A 69 4.10 1.87 -8.68
C PHE A 69 5.47 2.55 -8.62
N THR A 70 5.81 3.15 -7.48
CA THR A 70 7.07 3.90 -7.32
C THR A 70 8.27 2.97 -7.47
N GLN A 71 8.22 1.78 -6.87
CA GLN A 71 9.32 0.82 -6.98
C GLN A 71 9.54 0.40 -8.44
N THR A 72 8.47 0.12 -9.18
CA THR A 72 8.55 -0.31 -10.58
C THR A 72 8.91 0.84 -11.52
N ALA A 73 8.42 2.05 -11.26
CA ALA A 73 8.79 3.26 -12.01
C ALA A 73 10.28 3.61 -11.82
N MET A 74 10.79 3.50 -10.60
CA MET A 74 12.21 3.71 -10.30
C MET A 74 13.08 2.61 -10.92
N ALA A 75 12.61 1.35 -10.91
CA ALA A 75 13.29 0.25 -11.58
C ALA A 75 13.35 0.47 -13.10
N ASN A 76 12.25 0.93 -13.72
CA ASN A 76 12.18 1.19 -15.17
C ASN A 76 13.07 2.36 -15.60
N LEU A 77 13.23 3.38 -14.76
CA LEU A 77 14.08 4.55 -15.06
C LEU A 77 15.57 4.29 -14.85
N ARG A 78 15.93 3.31 -14.02
CA ARG A 78 17.34 3.03 -13.66
C ARG A 78 17.87 1.73 -14.26
N GLU A 79 17.01 0.94 -14.89
CA GLU A 79 17.29 -0.44 -15.34
C GLU A 79 18.00 -1.27 -14.26
N LYS A 80 17.72 -0.97 -12.99
CA LYS A 80 18.36 -1.56 -11.81
C LYS A 80 17.35 -1.82 -10.71
N ASP A 81 17.38 -3.05 -10.20
CA ASP A 81 16.62 -3.48 -9.03
C ASP A 81 17.49 -3.34 -7.77
N ASP A 82 17.64 -2.09 -7.29
CA ASP A 82 18.41 -1.77 -6.07
C ASP A 82 17.50 -1.45 -4.87
N ALA A 83 18.06 -1.56 -3.66
CA ALA A 83 17.40 -1.20 -2.39
C ALA A 83 16.97 0.29 -2.30
N TRP A 84 17.48 1.15 -3.18
CA TRP A 84 17.01 2.54 -3.29
C TRP A 84 15.57 2.63 -3.80
N ASN A 85 15.13 1.68 -4.62
CA ASN A 85 13.78 1.69 -5.19
C ASN A 85 12.75 1.38 -4.10
N SER A 86 13.06 0.47 -3.18
CA SER A 86 12.22 0.17 -2.01
C SER A 86 12.26 1.28 -0.96
N ALA A 87 13.41 1.93 -0.75
CA ALA A 87 13.51 3.08 0.16
C ALA A 87 12.61 4.24 -0.30
N THR A 88 12.64 4.57 -1.60
CA THR A 88 11.82 5.64 -2.16
C THR A 88 10.33 5.27 -2.15
N ALA A 89 10.00 4.02 -2.50
CA ALA A 89 8.64 3.52 -2.43
C ALA A 89 8.06 3.55 -0.99
N GLY A 90 8.88 3.21 0.01
CA GLY A 90 8.52 3.31 1.43
C GLY A 90 8.27 4.75 1.88
N PHE A 91 9.08 5.70 1.40
CA PHE A 91 8.87 7.13 1.67
C PHE A 91 7.53 7.64 1.12
N PHE A 92 7.18 7.27 -0.12
CA PHE A 92 5.88 7.64 -0.70
C PHE A 92 4.71 6.98 0.02
N ALA A 93 4.81 5.70 0.36
CA ALA A 93 3.80 5.01 1.15
C ALA A 93 3.61 5.66 2.54
N GLY A 94 4.71 6.03 3.21
CA GLY A 94 4.68 6.74 4.49
C GLY A 94 4.11 8.16 4.39
N SER A 95 4.38 8.86 3.28
CA SER A 95 3.81 10.19 3.02
C SER A 95 2.29 10.13 2.86
N ILE A 96 1.77 9.11 2.17
CA ILE A 96 0.32 8.85 2.04
C ILE A 96 -0.30 8.55 3.41
N LEU A 97 0.37 7.74 4.23
CA LEU A 97 -0.07 7.48 5.61
C LEU A 97 -0.12 8.78 6.43
N GLY A 98 0.87 9.66 6.29
CA GLY A 98 0.88 10.98 6.94
C GLY A 98 -0.28 11.87 6.53
N LEU A 99 -0.53 11.99 5.21
CA LEU A 99 -1.62 12.82 4.65
C LEU A 99 -3.00 12.35 5.10
N THR A 100 -3.22 11.04 5.11
CA THR A 100 -4.49 10.43 5.52
C THR A 100 -4.71 10.45 7.04
N SER A 101 -3.62 10.47 7.82
CA SER A 101 -3.72 10.60 9.28
C SER A 101 -4.20 11.99 9.70
N THR A 102 -3.84 13.04 8.94
CA THR A 102 -4.30 14.41 9.20
C THR A 102 -5.82 14.59 9.09
N ASP A 103 -6.49 13.81 8.25
CA ASP A 103 -7.96 13.85 8.10
C ASP A 103 -8.71 13.17 9.25
N THR A 104 -8.01 12.44 10.12
CA THR A 104 -8.61 11.82 11.33
C THR A 104 -8.60 12.73 12.55
N CYS A 105 -8.17 14.00 12.43
CA CYS A 105 -8.37 14.98 13.49
C CYS A 105 -9.87 15.10 13.80
N PRO A 106 -10.34 14.69 15.00
CA PRO A 106 -11.72 14.91 15.38
C PRO A 106 -11.90 16.41 15.56
N ARG A 107 -12.65 17.05 14.65
CA ARG A 107 -13.28 18.33 15.00
C ARG A 107 -14.20 18.05 16.18
N ARG A 108 -13.80 18.55 17.35
CA ARG A 108 -14.67 18.68 18.53
C ARG A 108 -15.91 19.49 18.19
#